data_AF-A2F0W2-F1
#
_entry.id   AF-A2F0W2-F1
#
_cell.length_a   1.000
_cell.length_b   1.000
_cell.length_c   1.000
_cell.angle_alpha   90.00
_cell.angle_beta   90.00
_cell.angle_gamma   90.00
#
_symmetry.space_group_name_H-M   'P 1'
#
loop_
_entity.id
_entity.type
_entity.pdbx_description
1 polymer ?
#
loop_
_entity_poly.entity_id
_entity_poly.type
_entity_poly.pdbx_seq_one_letter_code
_entity_poly.pdbx_strand_id
1 'polypeptide(L)'
;MLSSEPLTKESEYDFSNFKPIEIFTYPNQVSKTIWNFNSNNILQTTSQIIDLINNNKVPIQMVLYLIDNISKSRAKEIELFAELYQNISNKFSCIIKPSNERLATLLHYKGIKFENFQPFMKEEEILNLYSTESPLYYIAWDKVDELKCKFPNLNFDPIKDHEFSPFDCAIFMDQNCVSIT
;
A
#
# COMPACT_ATOMS: atom_id res chain seq x y z
N MET A 1 40.84 -1.80 40.84
CA MET A 1 40.39 -2.79 39.85
C MET A 1 38.89 -2.62 39.70
N LEU A 2 38.46 -1.95 38.62
CA LEU A 2 37.06 -1.93 38.18
C LEU A 2 36.97 -3.03 37.12
N SER A 3 36.31 -4.14 37.46
CA SER A 3 36.00 -5.19 36.50
C SER A 3 34.85 -4.70 35.62
N SER A 4 35.15 -4.41 34.36
CA SER A 4 34.16 -4.22 33.30
C SER A 4 33.41 -5.52 33.06
N GLU A 5 32.11 -5.55 33.36
CA GLU A 5 31.20 -6.58 32.84
C GLU A 5 31.09 -6.42 31.32
N PRO A 6 31.15 -7.50 30.53
CA PRO A 6 30.94 -7.41 29.09
C PRO A 6 29.46 -7.19 28.81
N LEU A 7 29.14 -6.13 28.05
CA LEU A 7 27.81 -5.92 27.46
C LEU A 7 27.38 -7.20 26.72
N THR A 8 26.25 -7.76 27.12
CA THR A 8 25.55 -8.83 26.41
C THR A 8 25.30 -8.39 24.98
N LYS A 9 25.95 -9.07 24.02
CA LYS A 9 25.69 -8.93 22.59
C LYS A 9 24.18 -9.10 22.36
N GLU A 10 23.53 -8.06 21.86
CA GLU A 10 22.20 -8.18 21.28
C GLU A 10 22.27 -9.22 20.16
N SER A 11 21.68 -10.39 20.40
CA SER A 11 21.51 -11.38 19.35
C SER A 11 20.50 -10.80 18.37
N GLU A 12 20.97 -10.43 17.18
CA GLU A 12 20.15 -10.09 16.04
C GLU A 12 19.17 -11.25 15.81
N TYR A 13 17.91 -11.04 16.19
CA TYR A 13 16.89 -12.08 16.10
C TYR A 13 16.55 -12.29 14.63
N ASP A 14 16.89 -13.46 14.09
CA ASP A 14 16.51 -13.87 12.74
C ASP A 14 15.01 -14.19 12.69
N PHE A 15 14.22 -13.26 12.15
CA PHE A 15 12.78 -13.43 11.99
C PHE A 15 12.38 -14.19 10.72
N SER A 16 13.33 -14.57 9.85
CA SER A 16 13.03 -15.17 8.54
C SER A 16 12.32 -16.53 8.64
N ASN A 17 12.50 -17.24 9.76
CA ASN A 17 12.00 -18.60 9.98
C ASN A 17 10.71 -18.68 10.82
N PHE A 18 10.11 -17.56 11.21
CA PHE A 18 8.89 -17.59 12.03
C PHE A 18 7.71 -18.12 11.23
N LYS A 19 7.14 -19.22 11.71
CA LYS A 19 5.87 -19.74 11.22
C LYS A 19 4.72 -19.07 11.98
N PRO A 20 3.64 -18.67 11.29
CA PRO A 20 2.43 -18.24 11.98
C PRO A 20 1.93 -19.36 12.90
N ILE A 21 1.37 -18.98 14.05
CA ILE A 21 0.53 -19.91 14.80
C ILE A 21 -0.66 -20.34 13.94
N GLU A 22 -1.22 -21.51 14.21
CA GLU A 22 -2.19 -22.18 13.35
C GLU A 22 -3.34 -21.28 12.89
N ILE A 23 -3.91 -20.49 13.82
CA ILE A 23 -5.01 -19.54 13.59
C ILE A 23 -4.68 -18.49 12.51
N PHE A 24 -3.41 -18.09 12.40
CA PHE A 24 -2.97 -17.10 11.42
C PHE A 24 -2.43 -17.70 10.13
N THR A 25 -2.47 -19.03 9.96
CA THR A 25 -1.97 -19.68 8.73
C THR A 25 -2.68 -19.14 7.48
N TYR A 26 -4.01 -19.14 7.48
CA TYR A 26 -4.79 -18.67 6.33
C TYR A 26 -4.82 -17.14 6.20
N PRO A 27 -4.98 -16.35 7.28
CA PRO A 27 -4.80 -14.90 7.20
C PRO A 27 -3.44 -14.48 6.63
N ASN A 28 -2.35 -15.14 7.04
CA ASN A 28 -1.01 -14.90 6.50
C ASN A 28 -0.92 -15.26 5.01
N GLN A 29 -1.52 -16.38 4.61
CA GLN A 29 -1.61 -16.75 3.19
C GLN A 29 -2.35 -15.68 2.38
N VAL A 30 -3.54 -15.25 2.83
CA VAL A 30 -4.32 -14.19 2.17
C VAL A 30 -3.52 -12.90 2.11
N SER A 31 -2.87 -12.49 3.20
CA SER A 31 -2.05 -11.28 3.24
C SER A 31 -0.92 -11.33 2.20
N LYS A 32 -0.21 -12.47 2.06
CA LYS A 32 0.84 -12.64 1.06
C LYS A 32 0.28 -12.61 -0.36
N THR A 33 -0.87 -13.24 -0.57
CA THR A 33 -1.57 -13.23 -1.87
C THR A 33 -1.98 -11.80 -2.26
N ILE A 34 -2.58 -11.03 -1.35
CA ILE A 34 -2.95 -9.63 -1.60
C ILE A 34 -1.69 -8.76 -1.79
N TRP A 35 -0.63 -9.00 -1.02
CA TRP A 35 0.63 -8.27 -1.16
C TRP A 35 1.22 -8.39 -2.56
N ASN A 36 1.16 -9.59 -3.13
CA ASN A 36 1.66 -9.90 -4.48
C ASN A 36 0.65 -9.61 -5.60
N PHE A 37 -0.50 -9.01 -5.28
CA PHE A 37 -1.54 -8.68 -6.24
C PHE A 37 -1.07 -7.63 -7.24
N ASN A 38 -1.31 -7.87 -8.53
CA ASN A 38 -0.96 -6.95 -9.61
C ASN A 38 -1.86 -7.20 -10.84
N SER A 39 -1.71 -6.36 -11.87
CA SER A 39 -2.50 -6.41 -13.10
C SER A 39 -2.47 -7.76 -13.83
N ASN A 40 -1.40 -8.53 -13.66
CA ASN A 40 -1.22 -9.80 -14.38
C ASN A 40 -1.90 -10.99 -13.69
N ASN A 41 -2.24 -10.87 -12.40
CA ASN A 41 -2.77 -11.98 -11.61
C ASN A 41 -4.15 -11.71 -10.98
N ILE A 42 -4.88 -10.69 -11.48
CA ILE A 42 -6.16 -10.25 -10.91
C ILE A 42 -7.15 -11.40 -10.72
N LEU A 43 -7.48 -12.11 -11.81
CA LEU A 43 -8.51 -13.15 -11.82
C LEU A 43 -8.13 -14.35 -10.93
N GLN A 44 -6.86 -14.76 -11.00
CA GLN A 44 -6.34 -15.88 -10.23
C GLN A 44 -6.37 -15.57 -8.73
N THR A 45 -5.81 -14.42 -8.34
CA THR A 45 -5.77 -13.99 -6.94
C THR A 45 -7.16 -13.84 -6.36
N THR A 46 -8.07 -13.19 -7.11
CA THR A 46 -9.47 -13.01 -6.68
C THR A 46 -10.15 -14.36 -6.44
N SER A 47 -9.97 -15.32 -7.36
CA SER A 47 -10.57 -16.66 -7.23
C SER A 47 -10.02 -17.40 -6.00
N GLN A 48 -8.70 -17.37 -5.78
CA GLN A 48 -8.08 -18.01 -4.62
C GLN A 48 -8.60 -17.44 -3.29
N ILE A 49 -8.75 -16.11 -3.20
CA ILE A 49 -9.29 -15.46 -2.01
C ILE A 49 -10.75 -15.86 -1.80
N ILE A 50 -11.57 -15.86 -2.85
CA ILE A 50 -12.97 -16.31 -2.79
C ILE A 50 -13.07 -17.75 -2.30
N ASP A 51 -12.20 -18.65 -2.76
CA ASP A 51 -12.18 -20.04 -2.32
C ASP A 51 -11.84 -20.16 -0.84
N LEU A 52 -10.90 -19.36 -0.33
CA LEU A 52 -10.57 -19.33 1.10
C LEU A 52 -11.75 -18.85 1.95
N ILE A 53 -12.51 -17.85 1.47
CA ILE A 53 -13.72 -17.37 2.15
C ILE A 53 -14.83 -18.44 2.12
N ASN A 54 -15.12 -19.02 0.95
CA ASN A 54 -16.16 -20.04 0.79
C ASN A 54 -15.92 -21.28 1.64
N ASN A 55 -14.65 -21.65 1.83
CA ASN A 55 -14.26 -22.78 2.68
C ASN A 55 -14.17 -22.42 4.17
N ASN A 56 -14.66 -21.24 4.58
CA ASN A 56 -14.62 -20.72 5.96
C ASN A 56 -13.20 -20.69 6.57
N LYS A 57 -12.16 -20.61 5.73
CA LYS A 57 -10.76 -20.56 6.19
C LYS A 57 -10.38 -19.16 6.67
N VAL A 58 -11.01 -18.13 6.11
CA VAL A 58 -10.85 -16.73 6.51
C VAL A 58 -12.21 -16.02 6.41
N PRO A 59 -12.62 -15.24 7.42
CA PRO A 59 -13.85 -14.45 7.33
C PRO A 59 -13.67 -13.30 6.34
N ILE A 60 -14.72 -12.98 5.58
CA ILE A 60 -14.69 -11.88 4.58
C ILE A 60 -14.24 -10.54 5.17
N GLN A 61 -14.65 -10.23 6.40
CA GLN A 61 -14.27 -8.99 7.09
C GLN A 61 -12.75 -8.86 7.23
N MET A 62 -12.06 -9.96 7.52
CA MET A 62 -10.59 -9.98 7.61
C MET A 62 -9.96 -9.73 6.24
N VAL A 63 -10.50 -10.33 5.18
CA VAL A 63 -10.00 -10.11 3.82
C VAL A 63 -10.14 -8.64 3.40
N LEU A 64 -11.32 -8.05 3.60
CA LEU A 64 -11.57 -6.64 3.28
C LEU A 64 -10.67 -5.72 4.12
N TYR A 65 -10.44 -6.04 5.39
CA TYR A 65 -9.49 -5.32 6.26
C TYR A 65 -8.04 -5.43 5.76
N LEU A 66 -7.60 -6.60 5.29
CA LEU A 66 -6.26 -6.78 4.73
C LEU A 66 -6.08 -5.98 3.43
N ILE A 67 -7.08 -5.99 2.54
CA ILE A 67 -7.06 -5.17 1.31
C ILE A 67 -6.97 -3.69 1.67
N ASP A 68 -7.79 -3.22 2.61
CA ASP A 68 -7.78 -1.84 3.09
C ASP A 68 -6.38 -1.43 3.58
N ASN A 69 -5.76 -2.21 4.47
CA ASN A 69 -4.44 -1.87 5.00
C ASN A 69 -3.33 -1.94 3.95
N ILE A 70 -3.30 -2.98 3.11
CA ILE A 70 -2.26 -3.12 2.08
C ILE A 70 -2.39 -2.00 1.03
N SER A 71 -3.62 -1.57 0.72
CA SER A 71 -3.85 -0.47 -0.21
C SER A 71 -3.28 0.88 0.26
N LYS A 72 -3.13 1.08 1.58
CA LYS A 72 -2.46 2.27 2.14
C LYS A 72 -0.96 2.22 1.85
N SER A 73 -0.35 1.04 1.98
CA SER A 73 1.08 0.85 1.71
C SER A 73 1.41 0.88 0.22
N ARG A 74 0.49 0.42 -0.63
CA ARG A 74 0.64 0.35 -2.09
C ARG A 74 -0.32 1.33 -2.78
N ALA A 75 -0.18 2.60 -2.42
CA ALA A 75 -1.07 3.66 -2.86
C ALA A 75 -1.02 3.93 -4.38
N LYS A 76 0.09 3.57 -5.07
CA LYS A 76 0.20 3.67 -6.54
C LYS A 76 -0.76 2.71 -7.25
N GLU A 77 -1.07 1.58 -6.63
CA GLU A 77 -1.94 0.53 -7.16
C GLU A 77 -3.35 0.56 -6.54
N ILE A 78 -3.75 1.70 -5.96
CA ILE A 78 -5.04 1.86 -5.26
C ILE A 78 -6.24 1.47 -6.14
N GLU A 79 -6.16 1.70 -7.46
CA GLU A 79 -7.20 1.30 -8.40
C GLU A 79 -7.37 -0.22 -8.50
N LEU A 80 -6.26 -0.96 -8.54
CA LEU A 80 -6.28 -2.43 -8.53
C LEU A 80 -6.91 -2.95 -7.24
N PHE A 81 -6.57 -2.36 -6.09
CA PHE A 81 -7.19 -2.73 -4.82
C PHE A 81 -8.67 -2.38 -4.76
N ALA A 82 -9.11 -1.28 -5.38
CA ALA A 82 -10.53 -0.96 -5.50
C ALA A 82 -11.28 -2.01 -6.32
N GLU A 83 -10.70 -2.51 -7.42
CA GLU A 83 -11.27 -3.61 -8.20
C GLU A 83 -11.38 -4.91 -7.39
N LEU A 84 -10.30 -5.31 -6.72
CA LEU A 84 -10.30 -6.51 -5.87
C LEU A 84 -11.33 -6.41 -4.75
N TYR A 85 -11.38 -5.27 -4.07
CA TYR A 85 -12.32 -5.00 -2.99
C TYR A 85 -13.76 -5.07 -3.50
N GLN A 86 -14.06 -4.42 -4.63
CA GLN A 86 -15.39 -4.42 -5.24
C GLN A 86 -15.81 -5.83 -5.67
N ASN A 87 -14.92 -6.60 -6.31
CA ASN A 87 -15.21 -7.96 -6.76
C ASN A 87 -15.59 -8.87 -5.58
N ILE A 88 -14.82 -8.82 -4.49
CA ILE A 88 -15.10 -9.60 -3.27
C ILE A 88 -16.40 -9.09 -2.60
N SER A 89 -16.55 -7.78 -2.43
CA SER A 89 -17.73 -7.18 -1.82
C SER A 89 -19.02 -7.56 -2.54
N ASN A 90 -19.03 -7.46 -3.88
CA ASN A 90 -20.17 -7.82 -4.72
C ASN A 90 -20.47 -9.32 -4.64
N LYS A 91 -19.45 -10.18 -4.70
CA LYS A 91 -19.61 -11.64 -4.65
C LYS A 91 -20.33 -12.11 -3.39
N PHE A 92 -20.06 -11.47 -2.25
CA PHE A 92 -20.60 -11.85 -0.95
C PHE A 92 -21.65 -10.88 -0.42
N SER A 93 -22.07 -9.88 -1.22
CA SER A 93 -23.00 -8.83 -0.81
C SER A 93 -22.60 -8.13 0.51
N CYS A 94 -21.29 -7.90 0.70
CA CYS A 94 -20.72 -7.33 1.91
C CYS A 94 -20.28 -5.89 1.65
N ILE A 95 -20.92 -4.93 2.31
CA ILE A 95 -20.63 -3.50 2.16
C ILE A 95 -20.07 -3.00 3.49
N ILE A 96 -18.75 -2.97 3.59
CA ILE A 96 -18.02 -2.40 4.72
C ILE A 96 -17.23 -1.23 4.17
N LYS A 97 -17.31 -0.07 4.83
CA LYS A 97 -16.51 1.09 4.41
C LYS A 97 -15.04 0.85 4.81
N PRO A 98 -14.07 0.92 3.89
CA PRO A 98 -12.66 0.89 4.28
C PRO A 98 -12.28 2.14 5.08
N SER A 99 -11.21 2.01 5.85
CA SER A 99 -10.60 3.11 6.60
C SER A 99 -9.67 3.97 5.73
N ASN A 100 -9.11 3.40 4.65
CA ASN A 100 -8.42 4.17 3.62
C ASN A 100 -9.44 5.02 2.83
N GLU A 101 -9.41 6.33 3.04
CA GLU A 101 -10.35 7.27 2.41
C GLU A 101 -10.21 7.34 0.90
N ARG A 102 -8.99 7.17 0.36
CA ARG A 102 -8.75 7.07 -1.09
C ARG A 102 -9.47 5.86 -1.67
N LEU A 103 -9.33 4.70 -1.02
CA LEU A 103 -10.03 3.47 -1.42
C LEU A 103 -11.54 3.62 -1.31
N ALA A 104 -12.04 4.17 -0.19
CA ALA A 104 -13.47 4.40 0.03
C ALA A 104 -14.07 5.33 -1.05
N THR A 105 -13.34 6.37 -1.43
CA THR A 105 -13.77 7.32 -2.45
C THR A 105 -13.82 6.68 -3.84
N LEU A 106 -12.80 5.89 -4.24
CA LEU A 106 -12.84 5.16 -5.52
C LEU A 106 -14.00 4.17 -5.57
N LEU A 107 -14.25 3.43 -4.48
CA LEU A 107 -15.38 2.51 -4.41
C LEU A 107 -16.72 3.24 -4.53
N HIS A 108 -16.83 4.45 -3.98
CA HIS A 108 -17.98 5.32 -4.15
C HIS A 108 -18.20 5.71 -5.62
N TYR A 109 -17.16 6.17 -6.31
CA TYR A 109 -17.25 6.47 -7.74
C TYR A 109 -17.57 5.24 -8.60
N LYS A 110 -17.13 4.05 -8.17
CA LYS A 110 -17.50 2.75 -8.77
C LYS A 110 -18.89 2.25 -8.38
N GLY A 111 -19.68 3.02 -7.64
CA GLY A 111 -21.09 2.76 -7.34
C GLY A 111 -21.39 2.11 -5.98
N ILE A 112 -20.38 1.82 -5.16
CA ILE A 112 -20.60 1.31 -3.79
C ILE A 112 -20.88 2.49 -2.85
N LYS A 113 -22.11 2.59 -2.35
CA LYS A 113 -22.49 3.64 -1.40
C LYS A 113 -22.26 3.18 0.04
N PHE A 114 -21.58 4.01 0.82
CA PHE A 114 -21.40 3.82 2.25
C PHE A 114 -22.28 4.82 3.02
N GLU A 115 -22.82 4.39 4.15
CA GLU A 115 -23.64 5.25 5.01
C GLU A 115 -22.82 6.44 5.53
N ASN A 116 -23.41 7.65 5.49
CA ASN A 116 -22.82 8.90 5.98
C ASN A 116 -21.45 9.24 5.35
N PHE A 117 -21.15 8.71 4.16
CA PHE A 117 -19.93 8.99 3.43
C PHE A 117 -20.21 9.84 2.20
N GLN A 118 -19.43 10.91 2.04
CA GLN A 118 -19.38 11.73 0.83
C GLN A 118 -17.93 11.88 0.41
N PRO A 119 -17.61 11.71 -0.88
CA PRO A 119 -16.25 11.86 -1.37
C PRO A 119 -15.83 13.33 -1.30
N PHE A 120 -14.62 13.58 -0.78
CA PHE A 120 -14.03 14.93 -0.71
C PHE A 120 -12.93 15.17 -1.74
N MET A 121 -12.38 14.10 -2.33
CA MET A 121 -11.37 14.14 -3.40
C MET A 121 -11.98 13.77 -4.74
N LYS A 122 -11.46 14.33 -5.83
CA LYS A 122 -11.79 13.89 -7.18
C LYS A 122 -11.12 12.55 -7.49
N GLU A 123 -11.70 11.78 -8.40
CA GLU A 123 -11.13 10.49 -8.82
C GLU A 123 -9.69 10.64 -9.34
N GLU A 124 -9.43 11.65 -10.18
CA GLU A 124 -8.10 11.95 -10.71
C GLU A 124 -7.05 12.24 -9.63
N GLU A 125 -7.44 12.93 -8.55
CA GLU A 125 -6.56 13.23 -7.40
C GLU A 125 -6.22 11.95 -6.63
N ILE A 126 -7.09 10.96 -6.66
CA ILE A 126 -6.88 9.68 -5.96
C ILE A 126 -6.03 8.73 -6.78
N LEU A 127 -6.18 8.75 -8.11
CA LEU A 127 -5.37 7.91 -9.00
C LEU A 127 -3.92 8.38 -9.05
N ASN A 128 -3.66 9.66 -8.79
CA ASN A 128 -2.31 10.21 -8.76
C ASN A 128 -1.77 10.33 -7.33
N LEU A 129 -0.52 9.92 -7.09
CA LEU A 129 0.11 10.11 -5.78
C LEU A 129 0.41 11.58 -5.47
N TYR A 130 0.77 12.33 -6.51
CA TYR A 130 1.11 13.75 -6.46
C TYR A 130 0.36 14.48 -7.57
N SER A 131 0.18 15.78 -7.40
CA SER A 131 -0.32 16.65 -8.47
C SER A 131 0.52 16.50 -9.74
N THR A 132 -0.13 16.41 -10.89
CA THR A 132 0.54 16.38 -12.22
C THR A 132 1.33 17.66 -12.52
N GLU A 133 1.12 18.72 -11.72
CA GLU A 133 1.88 19.96 -11.78
C GLU A 133 3.11 19.97 -10.87
N SER A 134 3.32 18.96 -10.03
CA SER A 134 4.52 18.79 -9.21
C SER A 134 5.54 17.87 -9.91
N PRO A 135 6.85 18.17 -9.83
CA PRO A 135 7.90 17.23 -10.21
C PRO A 135 7.77 15.85 -9.57
N LEU A 136 7.23 15.77 -8.34
CA LEU A 136 7.07 14.52 -7.60
C LEU A 136 6.16 13.51 -8.33
N TYR A 137 5.17 13.98 -9.10
CA TYR A 137 4.35 13.12 -9.94
C TYR A 137 5.20 12.35 -10.94
N TYR A 138 6.05 13.06 -11.68
CA TYR A 138 6.87 12.44 -12.71
C TYR A 138 7.90 11.49 -12.11
N ILE A 139 8.46 11.83 -10.95
CA ILE A 139 9.37 10.94 -10.20
C ILE A 139 8.65 9.67 -9.75
N ALA A 140 7.49 9.79 -9.10
CA ALA A 140 6.73 8.65 -8.59
C ALA A 140 6.24 7.69 -9.70
N TRP A 141 6.04 8.23 -10.91
CA TRP A 141 5.62 7.48 -12.09
C TRP A 141 6.77 7.05 -13.00
N ASP A 142 8.03 7.32 -12.64
CA ASP A 142 9.24 7.01 -13.43
C ASP A 142 9.24 7.63 -14.84
N LYS A 143 8.73 8.86 -14.94
CA LYS A 143 8.58 9.63 -16.18
C LYS A 143 9.71 10.65 -16.35
N VAL A 144 10.95 10.18 -16.31
CA VAL A 144 12.16 11.04 -16.26
C VAL A 144 12.30 11.96 -17.47
N ASP A 145 11.94 11.50 -18.67
CA ASP A 145 12.05 12.32 -19.88
C ASP A 145 10.99 13.44 -19.90
N GLU A 146 9.74 13.14 -19.50
CA GLU A 146 8.69 14.14 -19.35
C GLU A 146 9.03 15.18 -18.28
N LEU A 147 9.65 14.73 -17.17
CA LEU A 147 10.14 15.60 -16.10
C LEU A 147 11.13 16.64 -16.64
N LYS A 148 12.14 16.19 -17.40
CA LYS A 148 13.16 17.08 -18.00
C LYS A 148 12.56 18.09 -18.96
N CYS A 149 11.57 17.67 -19.74
CA CYS A 149 10.88 18.57 -20.67
C CYS A 149 10.03 19.62 -19.95
N LYS A 150 9.30 19.24 -18.90
CA LYS A 150 8.38 20.14 -18.18
C LYS A 150 9.10 21.06 -17.18
N PHE A 151 10.18 20.58 -16.57
CA PHE A 151 10.96 21.29 -15.56
C PHE A 151 12.45 21.34 -15.93
N PRO A 152 12.82 22.09 -16.98
CA PRO A 152 14.22 22.17 -17.44
C PRO A 152 15.16 22.77 -16.38
N ASN A 153 14.62 23.58 -15.46
CA ASN A 153 15.32 24.14 -14.31
C ASN A 153 14.64 23.66 -13.03
N LEU A 154 14.81 22.38 -12.70
CA LEU A 154 14.16 21.74 -11.56
C LEU A 154 14.53 22.44 -10.25
N ASN A 155 13.54 22.99 -9.56
CA ASN A 155 13.68 23.57 -8.23
C ASN A 155 12.52 23.07 -7.36
N PHE A 156 12.83 22.46 -6.23
CA PHE A 156 11.83 21.91 -5.30
C PHE A 156 11.35 23.02 -4.36
N ASP A 157 10.04 23.16 -4.20
CA ASP A 157 9.45 24.12 -3.26
C ASP A 157 9.00 23.36 -2.01
N PRO A 158 9.77 23.43 -0.90
CA PRO A 158 9.49 22.65 0.29
C PRO A 158 8.13 22.97 0.92
N ILE A 159 7.46 24.08 0.59
CA ILE A 159 6.13 24.40 1.11
C ILE A 159 5.02 23.67 0.32
N LYS A 160 5.24 23.38 -0.96
CA LYS A 160 4.27 22.69 -1.83
C LYS A 160 4.48 21.18 -1.88
N ASP A 161 5.71 20.74 -1.61
CA ASP A 161 6.15 19.35 -1.75
C ASP A 161 6.13 18.58 -0.42
N HIS A 162 5.68 19.20 0.69
CA HIS A 162 5.74 18.67 2.07
C HIS A 162 4.56 17.78 2.50
N GLU A 163 4.25 16.74 1.72
CA GLU A 163 3.60 15.54 2.25
C GLU A 163 4.55 14.36 2.05
N PHE A 164 5.26 14.03 3.13
CA PHE A 164 6.36 13.07 3.25
C PHE A 164 6.35 11.97 2.19
N SER A 165 7.32 12.04 1.28
CA SER A 165 7.45 11.19 0.12
C SER A 165 8.43 10.04 0.38
N PRO A 166 8.22 8.85 -0.21
CA PRO A 166 9.27 7.85 -0.37
C PRO A 166 10.56 8.40 -1.02
N PHE A 167 10.49 9.53 -1.72
CA PHE A 167 11.64 10.29 -2.23
C PHE A 167 12.46 10.94 -1.10
N ASP A 168 11.83 11.39 0.00
CA ASP A 168 12.52 11.84 1.21
C ASP A 168 13.28 10.67 1.87
N CYS A 169 12.73 9.45 1.81
CA CYS A 169 13.43 8.24 2.25
C CYS A 169 14.61 7.86 1.33
N ALA A 170 14.47 8.01 0.02
CA ALA A 170 15.55 7.73 -0.93
C ALA A 170 16.72 8.72 -0.77
N ILE A 171 16.42 10.01 -0.55
CA ILE A 171 17.43 11.06 -0.31
C ILE A 171 18.15 10.85 1.04
N PHE A 172 17.43 10.45 2.11
CA PHE A 172 18.04 10.19 3.42
C PHE A 172 18.94 8.93 3.44
N MET A 173 18.60 7.90 2.66
CA MET A 173 19.41 6.68 2.53
C MET A 173 20.69 6.93 1.70
N ASP A 174 20.60 7.73 0.63
CA ASP A 174 21.77 8.08 -0.20
C ASP A 174 22.79 8.95 0.55
N GLN A 175 22.32 9.82 1.46
CA GLN A 175 23.18 10.66 2.31
C GLN A 175 23.89 9.89 3.45
N ASN A 176 23.40 8.71 3.86
CA ASN A 176 24.02 7.89 4.91
C ASN A 176 24.86 6.71 4.39
N CYS A 177 24.88 6.45 3.08
CA CYS A 177 25.74 5.45 2.46
C CYS A 177 27.17 5.94 2.14
N VAL A 178 27.50 7.22 2.36
CA VAL A 178 28.86 7.74 2.26
C VAL A 178 29.60 7.58 3.60
N SER A 179 29.74 6.34 4.10
CA SER A 179 30.60 6.01 5.25
C SER A 179 30.98 4.53 5.30
N ILE A 180 31.12 3.86 4.15
CA ILE A 180 31.88 2.60 4.08
C ILE A 180 32.78 2.63 2.84
N THR A 181 33.91 3.33 2.99
CA THR A 181 35.20 2.93 2.39
C THR A 181 36.28 3.15 3.44
#